data_AF-A0A966J3W7-F1
#
_entry.id   AF-A0A966J3W7-F1
#
_cell.length_a   1.000
_cell.length_b   1.000
_cell.length_c   1.000
_cell.angle_alpha   90.00
_cell.angle_beta   90.00
_cell.angle_gamma   90.00
#
_symmetry.space_group_name_H-M   'P 1'
#
loop_
_entity.id
_entity.type
_entity.pdbx_description
1 polymer ?
#
loop_
_entity_poly.entity_id
_entity_poly.type
_entity_poly.pdbx_seq_one_letter_code
_entity_poly.pdbx_strand_id
1 'polypeptide(L)'
;RGDDRPGQKRTEPVTGRDGRGARPGDRGRPGGPGGRDSRDARGPRDGARGFDRRDGREGRDGVDARGPRLGDTAFRAQRNALEQAQQTLRKLAAQAHGEALTLLLTAWEQRQADQVPPLKELGSRLQAPQRQAWVQAVSQAPSGDATEALLRLEIAADVPTPAAHVPARRALQLQMLTRRNDPAPAQTWAQDAARVLSANYDTDQARRLQSALKGLLKTP
;
A
#
# COMPACT_ATOMS: atom_id res chain seq x y z
N ARG A 1 -4.39 -20.24 66.27
CA ARG A 1 -4.48 -18.93 65.61
C ARG A 1 -4.01 -19.13 64.17
N GLY A 2 -4.82 -19.52 63.20
CA GLY A 2 -6.24 -19.81 63.07
C GLY A 2 -6.48 -20.29 61.63
N ASP A 3 -7.54 -21.07 61.43
CA ASP A 3 -8.38 -21.29 60.23
C ASP A 3 -7.80 -21.03 58.82
N ASP A 4 -7.79 -21.97 57.87
CA ASP A 4 -8.92 -22.79 57.36
C ASP A 4 -10.10 -21.95 56.83
N ARG A 5 -10.02 -21.45 55.59
CA ARG A 5 -10.91 -21.88 54.48
C ARG A 5 -10.86 -20.98 53.23
N PRO A 6 -11.07 -21.58 52.04
CA PRO A 6 -11.42 -20.90 50.80
C PRO A 6 -12.94 -20.64 50.71
N GLY A 7 -13.35 -19.56 50.04
CA GLY A 7 -14.75 -19.27 49.66
C GLY A 7 -14.78 -18.56 48.31
N GLN A 8 -15.32 -19.17 47.24
CA GLN A 8 -16.74 -19.27 46.85
C GLN A 8 -17.25 -18.05 46.05
N LYS A 9 -17.32 -18.26 44.73
CA LYS A 9 -18.45 -18.06 43.79
C LYS A 9 -19.43 -16.87 43.94
N ARG A 10 -19.65 -16.27 42.75
CA ARG A 10 -20.91 -15.77 42.16
C ARG A 10 -21.62 -14.61 42.86
N THR A 11 -21.80 -13.52 42.11
CA THR A 11 -23.13 -12.98 41.80
C THR A 11 -23.03 -11.95 40.66
N GLU A 12 -23.61 -12.26 39.49
CA GLU A 12 -24.40 -11.24 38.78
C GLU A 12 -25.65 -10.97 39.63
N PRO A 13 -26.25 -9.78 39.53
CA PRO A 13 -27.47 -9.75 38.73
C PRO A 13 -27.67 -8.50 37.86
N VAL A 14 -28.36 -8.78 36.76
CA VAL A 14 -29.15 -7.89 35.91
C VAL A 14 -30.35 -7.31 36.66
N THR A 15 -30.65 -6.02 36.45
CA THR A 15 -32.00 -5.42 36.29
C THR A 15 -31.80 -4.16 35.42
N GLY A 16 -32.41 -4.00 34.24
CA GLY A 16 -33.85 -3.86 33.96
C GLY A 16 -34.27 -2.40 34.24
N ARG A 17 -35.06 -1.67 33.45
CA ARG A 17 -35.79 -1.86 32.21
C ARG A 17 -36.47 -0.49 31.89
N ASP A 18 -36.85 -0.30 30.63
CA ASP A 18 -37.94 0.58 30.14
C ASP A 18 -37.83 2.12 30.19
N GLY A 19 -38.08 2.73 29.03
CA GLY A 19 -38.39 4.15 28.90
C GLY A 19 -38.72 4.55 27.46
N ARG A 20 -39.92 4.18 26.99
CA ARG A 20 -40.54 4.75 25.78
C ARG A 20 -40.86 6.22 26.00
N GLY A 21 -40.64 7.07 24.98
CA GLY A 21 -41.53 8.22 24.76
C GLY A 21 -40.90 9.55 24.34
N ALA A 22 -41.53 10.13 23.30
CA ALA A 22 -41.74 11.56 23.06
C ALA A 22 -40.67 12.41 22.35
N ARG A 23 -41.01 12.78 21.10
CA ARG A 23 -40.63 14.05 20.44
C ARG A 23 -41.27 15.24 21.18
N PRO A 24 -40.62 16.41 21.13
CA PRO A 24 -41.28 17.68 20.78
C PRO A 24 -40.52 18.37 19.62
N GLY A 25 -41.09 18.88 18.51
CA GLY A 25 -42.19 19.84 18.39
C GLY A 25 -41.78 21.18 19.01
N ASP A 26 -41.85 22.38 18.42
CA ASP A 26 -42.42 22.93 17.20
C ASP A 26 -42.04 24.42 17.25
N ARG A 27 -41.73 25.06 16.11
CA ARG A 27 -41.87 26.52 15.94
C ARG A 27 -41.88 26.85 14.45
N GLY A 28 -43.08 26.83 13.86
CA GLY A 28 -43.50 27.86 12.91
C GLY A 28 -43.66 27.46 11.44
N ARG A 29 -44.85 26.93 11.09
CA ARG A 29 -45.55 27.18 9.80
C ARG A 29 -46.11 28.63 9.80
N PRO A 30 -46.76 29.23 8.76
CA PRO A 30 -47.36 28.71 7.50
C PRO A 30 -46.95 29.56 6.26
N GLY A 31 -47.34 29.38 5.00
CA GLY A 31 -48.33 28.57 4.30
C GLY A 31 -48.19 28.82 2.77
N GLY A 32 -48.75 27.93 1.94
CA GLY A 32 -49.21 28.31 0.58
C GLY A 32 -50.57 29.03 0.68
N PRO A 33 -51.20 29.57 -0.39
CA PRO A 33 -51.31 28.94 -1.73
C PRO A 33 -51.44 29.88 -2.97
N GLY A 34 -51.29 29.34 -4.19
CA GLY A 34 -52.20 29.63 -5.32
C GLY A 34 -51.80 30.64 -6.43
N GLY A 35 -52.29 30.34 -7.65
CA GLY A 35 -52.56 31.28 -8.77
C GLY A 35 -51.55 31.24 -9.92
N ARG A 36 -51.75 30.46 -11.00
CA ARG A 36 -52.54 30.72 -12.25
C ARG A 36 -52.06 31.88 -13.14
N ASP A 37 -51.64 31.47 -14.34
CA ASP A 37 -52.04 31.95 -15.69
C ASP A 37 -52.10 33.44 -16.07
N SER A 38 -51.71 33.66 -17.33
CA SER A 38 -52.01 34.78 -18.27
C SER A 38 -50.83 35.75 -18.45
N ARG A 39 -50.13 35.72 -19.58
CA ARG A 39 -50.48 36.24 -20.94
C ARG A 39 -50.57 37.77 -21.00
N ASP A 40 -49.95 38.28 -22.07
CA ASP A 40 -50.07 39.61 -22.69
C ASP A 40 -49.18 40.71 -22.06
N ALA A 41 -48.42 41.56 -22.77
CA ALA A 41 -48.35 41.89 -24.20
C ALA A 41 -47.06 42.69 -24.53
N ARG A 42 -46.45 42.43 -25.70
CA ARG A 42 -46.06 43.41 -26.75
C ARG A 42 -45.08 42.78 -27.76
N GLY A 43 -45.56 42.44 -28.97
CA GLY A 43 -44.72 42.40 -30.18
C GLY A 43 -44.59 43.82 -30.79
N PRO A 44 -44.15 44.00 -32.07
CA PRO A 44 -43.65 43.04 -33.06
C PRO A 44 -42.36 43.52 -33.80
N ARG A 45 -41.77 42.69 -34.68
CA ARG A 45 -41.70 42.95 -36.14
C ARG A 45 -40.59 42.18 -36.85
N ASP A 46 -41.04 41.42 -37.82
CA ASP A 46 -40.32 40.73 -38.88
C ASP A 46 -39.39 41.63 -39.69
N GLY A 47 -38.32 41.01 -40.19
CA GLY A 47 -38.16 40.88 -41.64
C GLY A 47 -37.48 42.02 -42.39
N ALA A 48 -36.33 41.63 -42.96
CA ALA A 48 -35.84 41.99 -44.29
C ALA A 48 -34.91 43.22 -44.42
N ARG A 49 -33.67 42.98 -44.87
CA ARG A 49 -33.15 43.28 -46.23
C ARG A 49 -31.61 43.37 -46.25
N GLY A 50 -30.99 42.88 -47.33
CA GLY A 50 -29.61 43.15 -47.75
C GLY A 50 -28.65 41.97 -47.53
N PHE A 51 -28.57 40.96 -48.39
CA PHE A 51 -27.83 40.91 -49.67
C PHE A 51 -26.32 41.22 -49.56
N ASP A 52 -25.55 40.26 -50.07
CA ASP A 52 -24.13 40.27 -50.43
C ASP A 52 -23.05 40.38 -49.34
N ARG A 53 -22.51 39.21 -48.97
CA ARG A 53 -21.12 38.85 -49.34
C ARG A 53 -20.85 37.37 -49.12
N ARG A 54 -21.11 36.60 -50.18
CA ARG A 54 -20.24 35.50 -50.57
C ARG A 54 -18.84 36.10 -50.71
N ASP A 55 -17.97 35.86 -49.73
CA ASP A 55 -16.50 35.78 -49.83
C ASP A 55 -15.92 35.83 -48.41
N GLY A 56 -15.19 34.79 -48.02
CA GLY A 56 -14.60 34.67 -46.69
C GLY A 56 -14.86 33.34 -45.97
N ARG A 57 -15.09 32.24 -46.71
CA ARG A 57 -14.90 30.88 -46.18
C ARG A 57 -13.43 30.47 -46.34
N GLU A 58 -12.52 31.33 -45.89
CA GLU A 58 -11.10 31.08 -45.69
C GLU A 58 -10.74 31.80 -44.40
N GLY A 59 -10.34 31.05 -43.37
CA GLY A 59 -10.36 31.52 -41.98
C GLY A 59 -10.84 30.46 -40.98
N ARG A 60 -11.00 29.21 -41.43
CA ARG A 60 -10.48 28.11 -40.61
C ARG A 60 -8.98 28.35 -40.50
N ASP A 61 -8.38 28.14 -39.33
CA ASP A 61 -6.93 28.18 -39.08
C ASP A 61 -6.33 29.54 -38.61
N GLY A 62 -6.97 30.20 -37.64
CA GLY A 62 -6.54 31.52 -37.15
C GLY A 62 -6.05 31.67 -35.70
N VAL A 63 -6.25 30.70 -34.79
CA VAL A 63 -5.91 30.92 -33.35
C VAL A 63 -5.20 29.73 -32.66
N ASP A 64 -4.94 28.62 -33.34
CA ASP A 64 -4.12 27.51 -32.80
C ASP A 64 -2.67 27.54 -33.29
N ALA A 65 -2.10 28.74 -33.52
CA ALA A 65 -0.71 28.91 -33.94
C ALA A 65 0.04 29.95 -33.11
N ARG A 66 -0.08 29.91 -31.77
CA ARG A 66 1.04 30.39 -30.95
C ARG A 66 2.17 29.37 -31.09
N GLY A 67 3.07 29.62 -32.04
CA GLY A 67 4.26 28.80 -32.25
C GLY A 67 5.04 28.58 -30.95
N PRO A 68 5.84 27.50 -30.86
CA PRO A 68 6.46 27.07 -29.61
C PRO A 68 7.27 28.22 -29.02
N ARG A 69 6.80 28.81 -27.91
CA ARG A 69 7.57 29.84 -27.23
C ARG A 69 8.87 29.19 -26.77
N LEU A 70 9.99 29.89 -26.94
CA LEU A 70 11.29 29.45 -26.41
C LEU A 70 11.20 29.14 -24.91
N GLY A 71 10.33 29.86 -24.17
CA GLY A 71 9.93 29.51 -22.80
C GLY A 71 9.25 28.14 -22.70
N ASP A 72 8.17 27.89 -23.45
CA ASP A 72 7.40 26.64 -23.35
C ASP A 72 8.20 25.39 -23.77
N THR A 73 9.10 25.52 -24.75
CA THR A 73 10.00 24.43 -25.17
C THR A 73 11.14 24.21 -24.17
N ALA A 74 11.75 25.27 -23.64
CA ALA A 74 12.78 25.17 -22.61
C ALA A 74 12.23 24.64 -21.28
N PHE A 75 11.03 25.04 -20.85
CA PHE A 75 10.39 24.49 -19.65
C PHE A 75 10.00 23.02 -19.82
N ARG A 76 9.55 22.60 -21.01
CA ARG A 76 9.34 21.18 -21.32
C ARG A 76 10.66 20.41 -21.32
N ALA A 77 11.72 20.96 -21.90
CA ALA A 77 13.04 20.34 -21.88
C ALA A 77 13.58 20.21 -20.43
N GLN A 78 13.43 21.25 -19.61
CA GLN A 78 13.80 21.23 -18.19
C GLN A 78 12.97 20.22 -17.40
N ARG A 79 11.65 20.20 -17.60
CA ARG A 79 10.75 19.22 -16.97
C ARG A 79 11.12 17.80 -17.38
N ASN A 80 11.34 17.56 -18.67
CA ASN A 80 11.76 16.27 -19.20
C ASN A 80 13.14 15.87 -18.64
N ALA A 81 14.08 16.79 -18.53
CA ALA A 81 15.40 16.54 -17.93
C ALA A 81 15.31 16.20 -16.44
N LEU A 82 14.44 16.88 -15.69
CA LEU A 82 14.17 16.55 -14.28
C LEU A 82 13.49 15.19 -14.14
N GLU A 83 12.51 14.89 -14.98
CA GLU A 83 11.84 13.58 -15.00
C GLU A 83 12.83 12.46 -15.37
N GLN A 84 13.72 12.68 -16.34
CA GLN A 84 14.80 11.76 -16.69
C GLN A 84 15.79 11.59 -15.54
N ALA A 85 16.24 12.68 -14.90
CA ALA A 85 17.13 12.62 -13.74
C ALA A 85 16.49 11.81 -12.61
N GLN A 86 15.22 12.05 -12.29
CA GLN A 86 14.47 11.27 -11.31
C GLN A 86 14.37 9.79 -11.70
N GLN A 87 14.14 9.48 -12.99
CA GLN A 87 14.13 8.10 -13.47
C GLN A 87 15.50 7.43 -13.35
N THR A 88 16.59 8.13 -13.67
CA THR A 88 17.96 7.59 -13.51
C THR A 88 18.29 7.33 -12.05
N LEU A 89 17.91 8.23 -11.13
CA LEU A 89 18.09 8.03 -9.69
C LEU A 89 17.28 6.82 -9.20
N ARG A 90 16.03 6.65 -9.65
CA ARG A 90 15.23 5.46 -9.33
C ARG A 90 15.87 4.16 -9.85
N LYS A 91 16.45 4.18 -11.06
CA LYS A 91 17.18 3.04 -11.62
C LYS A 91 18.42 2.70 -10.80
N LEU A 92 19.23 3.69 -10.46
CA LEU A 92 20.43 3.51 -9.62
C LEU A 92 20.06 3.00 -8.23
N ALA A 93 19.01 3.55 -7.61
CA ALA A 93 18.52 3.09 -6.32
C ALA A 93 18.03 1.62 -6.40
N ALA A 94 17.33 1.25 -7.47
CA ALA A 94 16.91 -0.14 -7.68
C ALA A 94 18.09 -1.10 -7.90
N GLN A 95 19.15 -0.65 -8.58
CA GLN A 95 20.39 -1.42 -8.76
C GLN A 95 21.11 -1.62 -7.43
N ALA A 96 21.35 -0.54 -6.67
CA ALA A 96 21.96 -0.62 -5.35
C ALA A 96 21.17 -1.52 -4.38
N HIS A 97 19.83 -1.48 -4.44
CA HIS A 97 18.99 -2.36 -3.64
C HIS A 97 19.12 -3.84 -4.05
N GLY A 98 19.24 -4.11 -5.36
CA GLY A 98 19.50 -5.46 -5.87
C GLY A 98 20.85 -6.02 -5.44
N GLU A 99 21.88 -5.17 -5.43
CA GLU A 99 23.22 -5.49 -4.92
C GLU A 99 23.19 -5.77 -3.42
N ALA A 100 22.51 -4.92 -2.63
CA ALA A 100 22.35 -5.13 -1.18
C ALA A 100 21.70 -6.48 -0.86
N LEU A 101 20.64 -6.86 -1.58
CA LEU A 101 20.03 -8.19 -1.39
C LEU A 101 20.98 -9.33 -1.74
N THR A 102 21.85 -9.15 -2.72
CA THR A 102 22.85 -10.15 -3.09
C THR A 102 23.91 -10.27 -2.01
N LEU A 103 24.39 -9.14 -1.47
CA LEU A 103 25.31 -9.10 -0.32
C LEU A 103 24.72 -9.75 0.93
N LEU A 104 23.42 -9.55 1.20
CA LEU A 104 22.73 -10.21 2.32
C LEU A 104 22.75 -11.75 2.16
N LEU A 105 22.50 -12.26 0.96
CA LEU A 105 22.53 -13.71 0.71
C LEU A 105 23.94 -14.28 0.83
N THR A 106 24.96 -13.56 0.35
CA THR A 106 26.36 -13.99 0.51
C THR A 106 26.79 -13.93 1.98
N ALA A 107 26.33 -12.94 2.74
CA ALA A 107 26.56 -12.83 4.18
C ALA A 107 25.94 -14.02 4.92
N TRP A 108 24.74 -14.46 4.51
CA TRP A 108 24.07 -15.64 5.06
C TRP A 108 24.79 -16.94 4.72
N GLU A 109 25.19 -17.12 3.45
CA GLU A 109 25.95 -18.28 2.97
C GLU A 109 27.28 -18.43 3.73
N GLN A 110 28.03 -17.34 3.86
CA GLN A 110 29.35 -17.33 4.50
C GLN A 110 29.30 -17.13 6.02
N ARG A 111 28.11 -16.91 6.59
CA ARG A 111 27.90 -16.56 8.01
C ARG A 111 28.69 -15.33 8.47
N GLN A 112 28.82 -14.36 7.58
CA GLN A 112 29.54 -13.11 7.84
C GLN A 112 28.57 -12.00 8.22
N ALA A 113 28.33 -11.85 9.52
CA ALA A 113 27.43 -10.84 10.06
C ALA A 113 27.86 -9.39 9.72
N ASP A 114 29.16 -9.14 9.56
CA ASP A 114 29.71 -7.83 9.20
C ASP A 114 29.37 -7.41 7.76
N GLN A 115 29.06 -8.37 6.88
CA GLN A 115 28.68 -8.12 5.48
C GLN A 115 27.17 -7.86 5.30
N VAL A 116 26.39 -7.85 6.39
CA VAL A 116 24.96 -7.56 6.32
C VAL A 116 24.75 -6.08 5.97
N PRO A 117 24.06 -5.76 4.84
CA PRO A 117 23.94 -4.39 4.35
C PRO A 117 23.38 -3.41 5.39
N PRO A 118 23.76 -2.13 5.32
CA PRO A 118 23.21 -1.09 6.18
C PRO A 118 21.74 -0.83 5.85
N LEU A 119 21.00 -0.31 6.84
CA LEU A 119 19.56 -0.08 6.74
C LEU A 119 19.17 0.83 5.57
N LYS A 120 20.03 1.80 5.22
CA LYS A 120 19.83 2.71 4.08
C LYS A 120 19.72 1.96 2.75
N GLU A 121 20.45 0.85 2.59
CA GLU A 121 20.47 0.04 1.37
C GLU A 121 19.34 -0.99 1.34
N LEU A 122 18.93 -1.48 2.51
CA LEU A 122 17.77 -2.39 2.65
C LEU A 122 16.42 -1.67 2.49
N GLY A 123 16.39 -0.36 2.69
CA GLY A 123 15.20 0.48 2.44
C GLY A 123 14.42 0.84 3.71
N SER A 124 13.45 1.74 3.55
CA SER A 124 12.77 2.41 4.67
C SER A 124 11.74 1.57 5.44
N ARG A 125 11.35 0.41 4.91
CA ARG A 125 10.38 -0.50 5.56
C ARG A 125 10.99 -1.32 6.70
N LEU A 126 12.31 -1.47 6.73
CA LEU A 126 13.04 -2.15 7.79
C LEU A 126 13.49 -1.12 8.83
N GLN A 127 13.36 -1.43 10.12
CA GLN A 127 13.84 -0.56 11.20
C GLN A 127 15.10 -1.17 11.85
N ALA A 128 15.80 -0.36 12.65
CA ALA A 128 17.10 -0.74 13.21
C ALA A 128 17.05 -2.03 14.06
N PRO A 129 16.04 -2.26 14.93
CA PRO A 129 15.95 -3.50 15.70
C PRO A 129 15.82 -4.76 14.81
N GLN A 130 15.05 -4.67 13.73
CA GLN A 130 14.85 -5.79 12.81
C GLN A 130 16.15 -6.11 12.05
N ARG A 131 16.91 -5.09 11.62
CA ARG A 131 18.25 -5.32 11.03
C ARG A 131 19.16 -6.01 12.03
N GLN A 132 19.18 -5.57 13.29
CA GLN A 132 20.04 -6.20 14.31
C GLN A 132 19.65 -7.67 14.54
N ALA A 133 18.36 -8.00 14.49
CA ALA A 133 17.92 -9.40 14.53
C ALA A 133 18.44 -10.21 13.33
N TRP A 134 18.53 -9.62 12.14
CA TRP A 134 19.10 -10.29 10.95
C TRP A 134 20.61 -10.53 11.11
N VAL A 135 21.34 -9.53 11.58
CA VAL A 135 22.78 -9.65 11.87
C VAL A 135 23.03 -10.77 12.89
N GLN A 136 22.24 -10.81 13.96
CA GLN A 136 22.32 -11.86 14.96
C GLN A 136 21.98 -13.24 14.37
N ALA A 137 20.92 -13.35 13.59
CA ALA A 137 20.53 -14.60 12.95
C ALA A 137 21.61 -15.15 12.00
N VAL A 138 22.31 -14.28 11.27
CA VAL A 138 23.43 -14.67 10.39
C VAL A 138 24.66 -15.07 11.20
N SER A 139 24.93 -14.40 12.32
CA SER A 139 26.10 -14.66 13.18
C SER A 139 26.04 -15.97 13.97
N GLN A 140 24.84 -16.51 14.20
CA GLN A 140 24.63 -17.69 15.01
C GLN A 140 24.79 -18.99 14.20
N ALA A 141 25.07 -20.08 14.91
CA ALA A 141 25.06 -21.40 14.31
C ALA A 141 23.67 -21.72 13.74
N PRO A 142 23.60 -22.35 12.55
CA PRO A 142 22.32 -22.59 11.90
C PRO A 142 21.42 -23.47 12.77
N SER A 143 20.18 -23.03 12.96
CA SER A 143 19.20 -23.73 13.79
C SER A 143 17.77 -23.53 13.28
N GLY A 144 16.92 -24.52 13.58
CA GLY A 144 15.51 -24.51 13.18
C GLY A 144 15.27 -24.83 11.70
N ASP A 145 14.00 -24.68 11.31
CA ASP A 145 13.52 -24.91 9.94
C ASP A 145 12.97 -23.58 9.37
N ALA A 146 13.37 -23.26 8.14
CA ALA A 146 12.93 -22.08 7.40
C ALA A 146 11.60 -22.27 6.67
N THR A 147 11.08 -23.50 6.55
CA THR A 147 9.98 -23.85 5.65
C THR A 147 8.72 -23.02 5.89
N GLU A 148 8.23 -22.95 7.13
CA GLU A 148 7.04 -22.16 7.46
C GLU A 148 7.30 -20.65 7.32
N ALA A 149 8.45 -20.17 7.78
CA ALA A 149 8.83 -18.76 7.69
C ALA A 149 8.92 -18.26 6.23
N LEU A 150 9.48 -19.08 5.33
CA LEU A 150 9.49 -18.81 3.89
C LEU A 150 8.08 -18.73 3.31
N LEU A 151 7.18 -19.65 3.69
CA LEU A 151 5.79 -19.60 3.22
C LEU A 151 5.07 -18.35 3.72
N ARG A 152 5.29 -17.94 4.97
CA ARG A 152 4.75 -16.68 5.51
C ARG A 152 5.28 -15.48 4.72
N LEU A 153 6.57 -15.44 4.40
CA LEU A 153 7.18 -14.39 3.59
C LEU A 153 6.60 -14.32 2.18
N GLU A 154 6.39 -15.46 1.51
CA GLU A 154 5.78 -15.51 0.19
C GLU A 154 4.33 -15.02 0.19
N ILE A 155 3.56 -15.35 1.25
CA ILE A 155 2.20 -14.83 1.45
C ILE A 155 2.25 -13.31 1.68
N ALA A 156 3.17 -12.83 2.52
CA ALA A 156 3.30 -11.40 2.83
C ALA A 156 3.73 -10.57 1.61
N ALA A 157 4.60 -11.13 0.77
CA ALA A 157 5.13 -10.48 -0.43
C ALA A 157 4.21 -10.62 -1.67
N ASP A 158 3.17 -11.45 -1.56
CA ASP A 158 2.31 -11.87 -2.67
C ASP A 158 3.09 -12.38 -3.90
N VAL A 159 4.12 -13.19 -3.65
CA VAL A 159 5.01 -13.75 -4.68
C VAL A 159 4.56 -15.17 -5.04
N PRO A 160 4.74 -15.63 -6.30
CA PRO A 160 4.46 -17.00 -6.68
C PRO A 160 5.25 -18.02 -5.84
N THR A 161 4.54 -19.00 -5.28
CA THR A 161 5.16 -20.12 -4.58
C THR A 161 5.52 -21.22 -5.58
N PRO A 162 6.72 -21.82 -5.49
CA PRO A 162 7.09 -22.96 -6.33
C PRO A 162 6.06 -24.11 -6.21
N ALA A 163 5.82 -24.82 -7.32
CA ALA A 163 4.77 -25.83 -7.40
C ALA A 163 4.83 -26.88 -6.26
N ALA A 164 6.05 -27.29 -5.88
CA ALA A 164 6.28 -28.24 -4.79
C ALA A 164 5.73 -27.78 -3.42
N HIS A 165 5.61 -26.46 -3.20
CA HIS A 165 5.19 -25.87 -1.93
C HIS A 165 3.76 -25.30 -1.95
N VAL A 166 3.06 -25.37 -3.08
CA VAL A 166 1.67 -24.89 -3.20
C VAL A 166 0.72 -25.58 -2.19
N PRO A 167 0.77 -26.92 -1.98
CA PRO A 167 -0.06 -27.56 -0.97
C PRO A 167 0.23 -27.04 0.45
N ALA A 168 1.52 -26.85 0.79
CA ALA A 168 1.94 -26.34 2.09
C ALA A 168 1.47 -24.90 2.33
N ARG A 169 1.55 -24.02 1.31
CA ARG A 169 1.01 -22.65 1.39
C ARG A 169 -0.50 -22.66 1.69
N ARG A 170 -1.27 -23.49 0.98
CA ARG A 170 -2.73 -23.59 1.19
C ARG A 170 -3.06 -24.10 2.59
N ALA A 171 -2.35 -25.13 3.05
CA ALA A 171 -2.51 -25.64 4.41
C ALA A 171 -2.23 -24.56 5.47
N LEU A 172 -1.15 -23.79 5.30
CA LEU A 172 -0.80 -22.68 6.20
C LEU A 172 -1.88 -21.59 6.19
N GLN A 173 -2.40 -21.22 5.02
CA GLN A 173 -3.49 -20.23 4.92
C GLN A 173 -4.75 -20.69 5.66
N LEU A 174 -5.11 -21.98 5.57
CA LEU A 174 -6.23 -22.54 6.33
C LEU A 174 -5.96 -22.52 7.84
N GLN A 175 -4.74 -22.80 8.29
CA GLN A 175 -4.36 -22.69 9.70
C GLN A 175 -4.46 -21.25 10.21
N MET A 176 -4.09 -20.25 9.39
CA MET A 176 -4.24 -18.84 9.77
C MET A 176 -5.71 -18.43 9.96
N LEU A 177 -6.63 -19.04 9.21
CA LEU A 177 -8.07 -18.78 9.38
C LEU A 177 -8.61 -19.32 10.72
N THR A 178 -7.98 -20.35 11.29
CA THR A 178 -8.36 -20.87 12.61
C THR A 178 -7.69 -20.11 13.75
N ARG A 179 -6.51 -19.52 13.51
CA ARG A 179 -5.74 -18.73 14.48
C ARG A 179 -5.85 -17.22 14.23
N ARG A 180 -7.07 -16.68 14.24
CA ARG A 180 -7.35 -15.27 13.91
C ARG A 180 -6.65 -14.22 14.79
N ASN A 181 -6.20 -14.59 15.99
CA ASN A 181 -5.49 -13.68 16.89
C ASN A 181 -3.98 -13.60 16.64
N ASP A 182 -3.42 -14.47 15.79
CA ASP A 182 -1.99 -14.44 15.48
C ASP A 182 -1.65 -13.27 14.54
N PRO A 183 -0.45 -12.66 14.69
CA PRO A 183 -0.06 -11.55 13.85
C PRO A 183 0.06 -11.96 12.38
N ALA A 184 -0.47 -11.10 11.51
CA ALA A 184 -0.51 -11.36 10.08
C ALA A 184 0.92 -11.46 9.49
N PRO A 185 1.14 -12.27 8.43
CA PRO A 185 2.46 -12.38 7.78
C PRO A 185 3.03 -11.02 7.35
N ALA A 186 2.18 -10.08 6.91
CA ALA A 186 2.59 -8.72 6.55
C ALA A 186 3.10 -7.87 7.74
N GLN A 187 2.83 -8.27 8.99
CA GLN A 187 3.33 -7.60 10.19
C GLN A 187 4.61 -8.27 10.72
N THR A 188 4.77 -9.58 10.54
CA THR A 188 5.90 -10.36 11.05
C THR A 188 6.99 -10.63 10.03
N TRP A 189 6.85 -10.17 8.78
CA TRP A 189 7.77 -10.52 7.69
C TRP A 189 9.24 -10.30 8.04
N ALA A 190 9.59 -9.22 8.75
CA ALA A 190 10.98 -8.97 9.12
C ALA A 190 11.51 -9.99 10.15
N GLN A 191 10.66 -10.48 11.05
CA GLN A 191 11.01 -11.53 11.99
C GLN A 191 11.08 -12.89 11.28
N ASP A 192 10.16 -13.15 10.35
CA ASP A 192 10.17 -14.37 9.54
C ASP A 192 11.42 -14.42 8.64
N ALA A 193 11.88 -13.30 8.09
CA ALA A 193 13.17 -13.21 7.39
C ALA A 193 14.35 -13.54 8.30
N ALA A 194 14.35 -13.07 9.56
CA ALA A 194 15.38 -13.42 10.53
C ALA A 194 15.41 -14.93 10.81
N ARG A 195 14.23 -15.58 10.92
CA ARG A 195 14.11 -17.04 11.11
C ARG A 195 14.65 -17.83 9.93
N VAL A 196 14.46 -17.34 8.71
CA VAL A 196 15.06 -17.95 7.51
C VAL A 196 16.58 -17.79 7.56
N LEU A 197 17.09 -16.60 7.89
CA LEU A 197 18.52 -16.33 8.00
C LEU A 197 19.19 -17.15 9.11
N SER A 198 18.47 -17.54 10.17
CA SER A 198 19.01 -18.44 11.20
C SER A 198 19.04 -19.90 10.77
N ALA A 199 18.27 -20.32 9.78
CA ALA A 199 18.29 -21.69 9.26
C ALA A 199 19.55 -21.95 8.41
N ASN A 200 19.83 -23.22 8.10
CA ASN A 200 20.95 -23.57 7.22
C ASN A 200 20.79 -22.95 5.83
N TYR A 201 21.91 -22.58 5.20
CA TYR A 201 21.86 -22.03 3.86
C TYR A 201 21.51 -23.12 2.85
N ASP A 202 20.55 -22.81 1.99
CA ASP A 202 20.18 -23.62 0.83
C ASP A 202 19.90 -22.70 -0.36
N THR A 203 20.33 -23.10 -1.55
CA THR A 203 20.25 -22.25 -2.74
C THR A 203 18.81 -22.01 -3.20
N ASP A 204 17.90 -22.97 -3.04
CA ASP A 204 16.48 -22.78 -3.37
C ASP A 204 15.82 -21.83 -2.37
N GLN A 205 16.08 -22.03 -1.08
CA GLN A 205 15.60 -21.14 -0.02
C GLN A 205 16.09 -19.70 -0.21
N ALA A 206 17.36 -19.52 -0.60
CA ALA A 206 17.95 -18.21 -0.88
C ALA A 206 17.24 -17.48 -2.03
N ARG A 207 16.94 -18.17 -3.15
CA ARG A 207 16.23 -17.59 -4.29
C ARG A 207 14.80 -17.18 -3.93
N ARG A 208 14.12 -17.99 -3.12
CA ARG A 208 12.76 -17.72 -2.63
C ARG A 208 12.75 -16.54 -1.67
N LEU A 209 13.66 -16.52 -0.70
CA LEU A 209 13.85 -15.39 0.22
C LEU A 209 14.13 -14.10 -0.54
N GLN A 210 15.03 -14.14 -1.53
CA GLN A 210 15.35 -12.97 -2.36
C GLN A 210 14.12 -12.42 -3.07
N SER A 211 13.30 -13.30 -3.65
CA SER A 211 12.10 -12.92 -4.38
C SER A 211 11.05 -12.29 -3.45
N ALA A 212 10.86 -12.85 -2.25
CA ALA A 212 9.98 -12.27 -1.24
C ALA A 212 10.48 -10.91 -0.73
N LEU A 213 11.77 -10.80 -0.38
CA LEU A 213 12.35 -9.54 0.10
C LEU A 213 12.34 -8.43 -0.96
N LYS A 214 12.55 -8.76 -2.24
CA LYS A 214 12.39 -7.80 -3.34
C LYS A 214 11.00 -7.16 -3.36
N GLY A 215 9.94 -7.94 -3.12
CA GLY A 215 8.57 -7.42 -3.04
C GLY A 215 8.32 -6.61 -1.77
N LEU A 216 8.79 -7.12 -0.62
CA LEU A 216 8.55 -6.52 0.68
C LEU A 216 9.32 -5.22 0.92
N LEU A 217 10.53 -5.10 0.38
CA LEU A 217 11.39 -3.92 0.57
C LEU A 217 11.19 -2.85 -0.50
N LYS A 218 10.52 -3.17 -1.61
CA LYS A 218 10.20 -2.18 -2.63
C LYS A 218 9.28 -1.11 -2.05
N THR A 219 9.78 0.12 -2.02
CA THR A 219 8.97 1.31 -1.76
C THR A 219 7.98 1.51 -2.91
N PRO A 220 6.68 1.72 -2.63
CA PRO A 220 5.70 2.11 -3.64
C PRO A 220 6.00 3.51 -4.20
#